data_AF-A7SHV4-F1
#
_entry.id   AF-A7SHV4-F1
#
_cell.length_a   1.000
_cell.length_b   1.000
_cell.length_c   1.000
_cell.angle_alpha   90.00
_cell.angle_beta   90.00
_cell.angle_gamma   90.00
#
_symmetry.space_group_name_H-M   'P 1'
#
loop_
_entity.id
_entity.type
_entity.pdbx_description
1 polymer ?
#
loop_
_entity_poly.entity_id
_entity_poly.type
_entity_poly.pdbx_seq_one_letter_code
_entity_poly.pdbx_strand_id
1 'polypeptide(L)'
;MEFKPELPHQATAPAPFSFEQRNKEALAKKEKKIQEMLEEEKKAREFKAQPLRSFSPQPLLPSTSRLQATKFEPFNLETENRGSVKAEKWLNSVQQELEEEKKKVVFKSHSANVLYKPAFVPKKSLKPATVCDNVVLNSDKRAQERAIYEMQKHEKEMEEEAILRQREEEREEEERRNIAMLRQQMVHKANPIARFKGVQILPSEKPLTEAHSPAWHTRSRSNIRI
;
A
#
# COMPACT_ATOMS: atom_id res chain seq x y z
N MET A 1 -21.66 -15.27 -58.37
CA MET A 1 -20.51 -14.39 -58.65
C MET A 1 -19.71 -14.29 -57.37
N GLU A 2 -18.50 -14.84 -57.33
CA GLU A 2 -17.67 -14.87 -56.13
C GLU A 2 -16.78 -13.61 -56.10
N PHE A 3 -16.90 -12.84 -55.02
CA PHE A 3 -16.10 -11.64 -54.78
C PHE A 3 -14.69 -12.05 -54.35
N LYS A 4 -13.70 -11.76 -55.20
CA LYS A 4 -12.27 -11.95 -54.91
C LYS A 4 -11.56 -10.59 -55.00
N PRO A 5 -11.45 -9.85 -53.89
CA PRO A 5 -10.74 -8.58 -53.90
C PRO A 5 -9.23 -8.83 -54.03
N GLU A 6 -8.63 -8.33 -55.10
CA GLU A 6 -7.17 -8.35 -55.28
C GLU A 6 -6.56 -7.27 -54.36
N LEU A 7 -6.04 -7.70 -53.21
CA LEU A 7 -5.28 -6.83 -52.33
C LEU A 7 -3.80 -6.84 -52.78
N PRO A 8 -3.19 -5.68 -53.07
CA PRO A 8 -1.77 -5.61 -53.36
C PRO A 8 -1.00 -6.03 -52.10
N HIS A 9 -0.26 -7.13 -52.18
CA HIS A 9 0.56 -7.62 -51.08
C HIS A 9 1.82 -6.74 -51.00
N GLN A 10 1.78 -5.69 -50.18
CA GLN A 10 2.96 -4.89 -49.84
C GLN A 10 3.69 -5.52 -48.65
N ALA A 11 4.98 -5.79 -48.81
CA ALA A 11 5.84 -6.23 -47.72
C ALA A 11 5.98 -5.09 -46.69
N THR A 12 5.57 -5.34 -45.44
CA THR A 12 5.66 -4.36 -44.35
C THR A 12 7.13 -4.11 -43.99
N ALA A 13 7.63 -2.91 -44.23
CA ALA A 13 8.96 -2.50 -43.76
C ALA A 13 8.93 -2.26 -42.25
N PRO A 14 9.90 -2.78 -41.47
CA PRO A 14 9.96 -2.51 -40.04
C PRO A 14 10.28 -1.02 -39.81
N ALA A 15 9.32 -0.28 -39.28
CA ALA A 15 9.55 1.06 -38.77
C ALA A 15 10.19 0.97 -37.36
N PRO A 16 11.17 1.82 -37.03
CA PRO A 16 11.71 1.86 -35.67
C PRO A 16 10.61 2.28 -34.70
N PHE A 17 10.24 1.41 -33.77
CA PHE A 17 9.29 1.74 -32.72
C PHE A 17 10.05 2.30 -31.51
N SER A 18 9.62 3.46 -31.02
CA SER A 18 10.19 4.09 -29.82
C SER A 18 9.12 4.24 -28.75
N PHE A 19 9.47 3.90 -27.52
CA PHE A 19 8.63 4.14 -26.35
C PHE A 19 8.81 5.54 -25.77
N GLU A 20 9.65 6.39 -26.34
CA GLU A 20 9.93 7.73 -25.80
C GLU A 20 8.66 8.56 -25.61
N GLN A 21 7.74 8.50 -26.56
CA GLN A 21 6.48 9.23 -26.46
C GLN A 21 5.61 8.71 -25.31
N ARG A 22 5.51 7.38 -25.16
CA ARG A 22 4.81 6.75 -24.03
C ARG A 22 5.47 7.08 -22.69
N ASN A 23 6.79 7.10 -22.63
CA ASN A 23 7.55 7.40 -21.43
C ASN A 23 7.37 8.87 -21.02
N LYS A 24 7.40 9.80 -21.98
CA LYS A 24 7.10 11.23 -21.75
C LYS A 24 5.67 11.42 -21.23
N GLU A 25 4.69 10.73 -21.81
CA GLU A 25 3.30 10.80 -21.33
C GLU A 25 3.12 10.23 -19.92
N ALA A 26 3.83 9.15 -19.58
CA ALA A 26 3.81 8.56 -18.25
C ALA A 26 4.40 9.51 -17.19
N LEU A 27 5.51 10.18 -17.51
CA LEU A 27 6.12 11.20 -16.66
C LEU A 27 5.17 12.39 -16.45
N ALA A 28 4.59 12.92 -17.53
CA ALA A 28 3.64 14.03 -17.45
C ALA A 28 2.39 13.69 -16.61
N LYS A 29 1.88 12.46 -16.71
CA LYS A 29 0.76 12.00 -15.86
C LYS A 29 1.17 11.92 -14.38
N LYS A 30 2.37 11.45 -14.10
CA LYS A 30 2.91 11.35 -12.72
C LYS A 30 3.05 12.75 -12.10
N GLU A 31 3.61 13.70 -12.83
CA GLU A 31 3.76 15.09 -12.38
C GLU A 31 2.40 15.76 -12.10
N LYS A 32 1.43 15.60 -13.01
CA LYS A 32 0.06 16.09 -12.81
C LYS A 32 -0.58 15.51 -11.54
N LYS A 33 -0.40 14.21 -11.30
CA LYS A 33 -0.96 13.57 -10.11
C LYS A 33 -0.32 14.09 -8.82
N ILE A 34 0.97 14.37 -8.83
CA ILE A 34 1.67 14.99 -7.70
C ILE A 34 1.13 16.40 -7.43
N GLN A 35 0.92 17.21 -8.49
CA GLN A 35 0.34 18.55 -8.35
C GLN A 35 -1.07 18.52 -7.75
N GLU A 36 -1.94 17.65 -8.25
CA GLU A 36 -3.30 17.47 -7.72
C GLU A 36 -3.29 17.11 -6.23
N MET A 37 -2.45 16.15 -5.83
CA MET A 37 -2.29 15.77 -4.42
C MET A 37 -1.80 16.94 -3.54
N LEU A 38 -0.85 17.74 -4.02
CA LEU A 38 -0.36 18.92 -3.30
C LEU A 38 -1.42 20.01 -3.18
N GLU A 39 -2.26 20.19 -4.21
CA GLU A 39 -3.38 21.14 -4.19
C GLU A 39 -4.48 20.68 -3.22
N GLU A 40 -4.83 19.40 -3.22
CA GLU A 40 -5.77 18.81 -2.26
C GLU A 40 -5.25 18.96 -0.83
N GLU A 41 -3.97 18.69 -0.59
CA GLU A 41 -3.35 18.85 0.73
C GLU A 41 -3.35 20.32 1.18
N LYS A 42 -3.02 21.27 0.29
CA LYS A 42 -3.12 22.70 0.58
C LYS A 42 -4.55 23.11 0.92
N LYS A 43 -5.54 22.64 0.14
CA LYS A 43 -6.96 22.92 0.36
C LYS A 43 -7.46 22.32 1.67
N ALA A 44 -7.00 21.13 2.05
CA ALA A 44 -7.35 20.48 3.32
C ALA A 44 -6.72 21.18 4.53
N ARG A 45 -5.54 21.81 4.37
CA ARG A 45 -4.91 22.64 5.40
C ARG A 45 -5.63 23.97 5.61
N GLU A 46 -6.36 24.48 4.61
CA GLU A 46 -7.22 25.66 4.77
C GLU A 46 -8.49 25.33 5.56
N PHE A 47 -8.49 25.63 6.86
CA PHE A 47 -9.67 25.48 7.70
C PHE A 47 -10.76 26.50 7.34
N LYS A 48 -11.86 26.04 6.73
CA LYS A 48 -13.07 26.84 6.49
C LYS A 48 -14.23 26.29 7.33
N ALA A 49 -14.65 27.05 8.34
CA ALA A 49 -15.79 26.68 9.17
C ALA A 49 -17.09 26.69 8.34
N GLN A 50 -17.91 25.65 8.46
CA GLN A 50 -19.26 25.66 7.91
C GLN A 50 -20.13 26.60 8.75
N PRO A 51 -20.94 27.49 8.14
CA PRO A 51 -21.86 28.33 8.88
C PRO A 51 -22.85 27.46 9.64
N LEU A 52 -23.19 27.89 10.87
CA LEU A 52 -24.18 27.21 11.69
C LEU A 52 -25.51 27.15 10.91
N ARG A 53 -26.19 25.98 10.97
CA ARG A 53 -27.55 25.85 10.44
C ARG A 53 -28.43 26.90 11.12
N SER A 54 -29.19 27.68 10.36
CA SER A 54 -30.11 28.66 10.93
C SER A 54 -31.21 27.95 11.71
N PHE A 55 -31.34 28.25 13.00
CA PHE A 55 -32.37 27.71 13.88
C PHE A 55 -33.75 28.37 13.71
N SER A 56 -34.02 28.95 12.53
CA SER A 56 -35.35 29.45 12.20
C SER A 56 -36.33 28.28 12.09
N PRO A 57 -37.55 28.37 12.66
CA PRO A 57 -38.57 27.35 12.46
C PRO A 57 -38.77 27.09 10.96
N GLN A 58 -38.43 25.88 10.51
CA GLN A 58 -38.64 25.51 9.12
C GLN A 58 -40.15 25.42 8.87
N PRO A 59 -40.70 26.03 7.81
CA PRO A 59 -42.09 25.82 7.43
C PRO A 59 -42.31 24.33 7.17
N LEU A 60 -43.45 23.79 7.60
CA LEU A 60 -43.80 22.39 7.40
C LEU A 60 -43.73 22.07 5.91
N LEU A 61 -42.93 21.05 5.57
CA LEU A 61 -42.81 20.55 4.20
C LEU A 61 -44.22 20.18 3.67
N PRO A 62 -44.56 20.51 2.42
CA PRO A 62 -45.86 20.14 1.86
C PRO A 62 -45.99 18.62 1.84
N SER A 63 -47.19 18.12 2.17
CA SER A 63 -47.52 16.70 2.10
C SER A 63 -47.28 16.19 0.68
N THR A 64 -46.30 15.31 0.51
CA THR A 64 -45.90 14.80 -0.80
C THR A 64 -46.97 13.83 -1.32
N SER A 65 -47.45 14.06 -2.55
CA SER A 65 -48.38 13.14 -3.21
C SER A 65 -47.62 11.86 -3.57
N ARG A 66 -48.21 10.70 -3.26
CA ARG A 66 -47.58 9.40 -3.57
C ARG A 66 -47.63 9.17 -5.09
N LEU A 67 -46.47 9.12 -5.73
CA LEU A 67 -46.36 8.77 -7.14
C LEU A 67 -46.85 7.34 -7.37
N GLN A 68 -47.54 7.10 -8.49
CA GLN A 68 -48.00 5.77 -8.89
C GLN A 68 -46.82 4.88 -9.27
N ALA A 69 -46.91 3.59 -8.96
CA ALA A 69 -45.86 2.63 -9.25
C ALA A 69 -45.63 2.49 -10.77
N THR A 70 -44.36 2.55 -11.18
CA THR A 70 -43.93 2.39 -12.57
C THR A 70 -44.22 0.97 -13.06
N LYS A 71 -44.86 0.82 -14.22
CA LYS A 71 -45.05 -0.47 -14.90
C LYS A 71 -43.79 -0.81 -15.67
N PHE A 72 -43.21 -1.99 -15.45
CA PHE A 72 -42.00 -2.43 -16.14
C PHE A 72 -42.35 -3.07 -17.49
N GLU A 73 -41.54 -2.77 -18.51
CA GLU A 73 -41.55 -3.43 -19.80
C GLU A 73 -40.44 -4.49 -19.80
N PRO A 74 -40.71 -5.74 -20.23
CA PRO A 74 -39.69 -6.79 -20.24
C PRO A 74 -38.52 -6.39 -21.15
N PHE A 75 -37.31 -6.45 -20.63
CA PHE A 75 -36.09 -6.19 -21.38
C PHE A 75 -35.43 -7.52 -21.76
N ASN A 76 -34.94 -7.62 -22.99
CA ASN A 76 -34.22 -8.80 -23.44
C ASN A 76 -32.85 -8.85 -22.76
N LEU A 77 -32.68 -9.75 -21.80
CA LEU A 77 -31.43 -9.92 -21.09
C LEU A 77 -30.53 -10.90 -21.86
N GLU A 78 -29.31 -10.47 -22.21
CA GLU A 78 -28.33 -11.32 -22.93
C GLU A 78 -27.98 -12.63 -22.20
N THR A 79 -28.24 -12.68 -20.89
CA THR A 79 -28.07 -13.88 -20.08
C THR A 79 -29.08 -14.97 -20.45
N GLU A 80 -30.29 -14.58 -20.87
CA GLU A 80 -31.36 -15.49 -21.29
C GLU A 80 -31.00 -16.15 -22.64
N ASN A 81 -30.43 -15.36 -23.56
CA ASN A 81 -29.86 -15.85 -24.83
C ASN A 81 -28.70 -16.84 -24.62
N ARG A 82 -27.85 -16.61 -23.61
CA ARG A 82 -26.76 -17.55 -23.28
C ARG A 82 -27.29 -18.86 -22.70
N GLY A 83 -28.40 -18.80 -21.95
CA GLY A 83 -29.07 -19.96 -21.38
C GLY A 83 -29.66 -20.88 -22.45
N SER A 84 -30.35 -20.31 -23.44
CA SER A 84 -30.96 -21.08 -24.54
C SER A 84 -29.91 -21.85 -25.35
N VAL A 85 -28.82 -21.19 -25.75
CA VAL A 85 -27.74 -21.82 -26.52
C VAL A 85 -27.09 -22.98 -25.74
N LYS A 86 -26.94 -22.86 -24.42
CA LYS A 86 -26.40 -23.94 -23.59
C LYS A 86 -27.38 -25.13 -23.51
N ALA A 87 -28.67 -24.86 -23.38
CA ALA A 87 -29.71 -25.89 -23.32
C ALA A 87 -29.79 -26.67 -24.65
N GLU A 88 -29.76 -25.96 -25.79
CA GLU A 88 -29.74 -26.56 -27.12
C GLU A 88 -28.51 -27.46 -27.34
N LYS A 89 -27.32 -26.99 -26.97
CA LYS A 89 -26.09 -27.80 -27.06
C LYS A 89 -26.15 -29.05 -26.21
N TRP A 90 -26.71 -28.96 -25.00
CA TRP A 90 -26.88 -30.12 -24.13
C TRP A 90 -27.87 -31.12 -24.74
N LEU A 91 -29.02 -30.67 -25.25
CA LEU A 91 -29.99 -31.52 -25.93
C LEU A 91 -29.36 -32.27 -27.11
N ASN A 92 -28.58 -31.56 -27.94
CA ASN A 92 -27.89 -32.16 -29.09
C ASN A 92 -26.86 -33.22 -28.65
N SER A 93 -26.10 -32.95 -27.58
CA SER A 93 -25.14 -33.92 -27.02
C SER A 93 -25.84 -35.18 -26.54
N VAL A 94 -26.97 -35.04 -25.82
CA VAL A 94 -27.76 -36.18 -25.33
C VAL A 94 -28.32 -36.99 -26.50
N GLN A 95 -28.79 -36.34 -27.57
CA GLN A 95 -29.27 -37.04 -28.77
C GLN A 95 -28.16 -37.82 -29.47
N GLN A 96 -26.96 -37.23 -29.62
CA GLN A 96 -25.81 -37.92 -30.22
C GLN A 96 -25.38 -39.13 -29.39
N GLU A 97 -25.33 -38.99 -28.07
CA GLU A 97 -25.00 -40.09 -27.15
C GLU A 97 -26.00 -41.25 -27.30
N LEU A 98 -27.31 -40.95 -27.35
CA LEU A 98 -28.35 -41.95 -27.58
C LEU A 98 -28.18 -42.67 -28.93
N GLU A 99 -27.80 -41.95 -29.99
CA GLU A 99 -27.52 -42.56 -31.30
C GLU A 99 -26.28 -43.47 -31.26
N GLU A 100 -25.24 -43.08 -30.53
CA GLU A 100 -24.05 -43.90 -30.33
C GLU A 100 -24.36 -45.17 -29.54
N GLU A 101 -25.14 -45.07 -28.47
CA GLU A 101 -25.62 -46.22 -27.71
C GLU A 101 -26.40 -47.18 -28.60
N LYS A 102 -27.33 -46.67 -29.43
CA LYS A 102 -28.05 -47.49 -30.41
C LYS A 102 -27.09 -48.20 -31.38
N LYS A 103 -26.05 -47.49 -31.87
CA LYS A 103 -25.03 -48.08 -32.75
C LYS A 103 -24.18 -49.16 -32.05
N LYS A 104 -23.93 -49.02 -30.74
CA LYS A 104 -23.18 -49.99 -29.92
C LYS A 104 -23.99 -51.24 -29.59
N VAL A 105 -25.30 -51.10 -29.40
CA VAL A 105 -26.22 -52.23 -29.13
C VAL A 105 -26.37 -53.16 -30.34
N VAL A 106 -26.16 -52.66 -31.56
CA VAL A 106 -26.17 -53.50 -32.76
C VAL A 106 -25.01 -54.49 -32.70
N PHE A 107 -25.35 -55.76 -32.47
CA PHE A 107 -24.41 -56.87 -32.44
C PHE A 107 -23.70 -57.02 -33.79
N LYS A 108 -22.43 -56.63 -33.85
CA LYS A 108 -21.55 -56.81 -35.01
C LYS A 108 -20.57 -57.95 -34.69
N SER A 109 -20.84 -59.14 -35.23
CA SER A 109 -19.85 -60.22 -35.19
C SER A 109 -18.96 -60.15 -36.43
N HIS A 110 -17.65 -60.34 -36.24
CA HIS A 110 -16.75 -60.58 -37.35
C HIS A 110 -16.91 -62.03 -37.81
N SER A 111 -16.77 -62.28 -39.12
CA SER A 111 -16.70 -63.66 -39.61
C SER A 111 -15.55 -64.39 -38.91
N ALA A 112 -15.74 -65.70 -38.64
CA ALA A 112 -14.82 -66.55 -37.89
C ALA A 112 -13.53 -66.88 -38.66
N ASN A 113 -12.89 -65.86 -39.25
CA ASN A 113 -11.63 -65.96 -40.00
C ASN A 113 -10.46 -66.51 -39.16
N VAL A 114 -10.56 -66.48 -37.83
CA VAL A 114 -9.56 -67.09 -36.94
C VAL A 114 -9.48 -68.60 -37.14
N LEU A 115 -10.59 -69.27 -37.51
CA LEU A 115 -10.62 -70.72 -37.76
C LEU A 115 -9.81 -71.14 -38.99
N TYR A 116 -9.66 -70.24 -39.97
CA TYR A 116 -8.96 -70.51 -41.23
C TYR A 116 -7.56 -69.90 -41.28
N LYS A 117 -7.21 -69.06 -40.29
CA LYS A 117 -5.90 -68.43 -40.20
C LYS A 117 -4.91 -69.37 -39.50
N PRO A 118 -3.67 -69.46 -39.98
CA PRO A 118 -2.64 -70.18 -39.26
C PRO A 118 -2.39 -69.53 -37.89
N ALA A 119 -1.98 -70.33 -36.91
CA ALA A 119 -1.62 -69.84 -35.58
C ALA A 119 -0.56 -68.73 -35.69
N PHE A 120 -0.70 -67.70 -34.85
CA PHE A 120 0.28 -66.62 -34.80
C PHE A 120 1.64 -67.16 -34.36
N VAL A 121 2.67 -66.95 -35.19
CA VAL A 121 4.07 -67.28 -34.86
C VAL A 121 4.79 -65.97 -34.53
N PRO A 122 5.12 -65.72 -33.25
CA PRO A 122 5.84 -64.51 -32.85
C PRO A 122 7.20 -64.47 -33.55
N LYS A 123 7.48 -63.37 -34.26
CA LYS A 123 8.79 -63.11 -34.85
C LYS A 123 9.60 -62.26 -33.89
N LYS A 124 10.87 -62.62 -33.68
CA LYS A 124 11.82 -61.78 -32.92
C LYS A 124 11.98 -60.44 -33.63
N SER A 125 11.93 -59.33 -32.90
CA SER A 125 12.13 -58.01 -33.48
C SER A 125 13.60 -57.83 -33.88
N LEU A 126 13.84 -57.33 -35.09
CA LEU A 126 15.18 -56.92 -35.57
C LEU A 126 15.54 -55.49 -35.14
N LYS A 127 14.67 -54.83 -34.36
CA LYS A 127 14.89 -53.45 -33.91
C LYS A 127 16.05 -53.42 -32.91
N PRO A 128 16.97 -52.44 -33.01
CA PRO A 128 18.01 -52.27 -32.00
C PRO A 128 17.38 -51.96 -30.63
N ALA A 129 18.10 -52.29 -29.56
CA ALA A 129 17.66 -51.97 -28.20
C ALA A 129 17.51 -50.45 -28.06
N THR A 130 16.36 -50.00 -27.55
CA THR A 130 16.13 -48.58 -27.30
C THR A 130 17.08 -48.09 -26.20
N VAL A 131 17.94 -47.13 -26.54
CA VAL A 131 18.76 -46.41 -25.56
C VAL A 131 17.87 -45.38 -24.88
N CYS A 132 17.84 -45.39 -23.55
CA CYS A 132 17.11 -44.37 -22.79
C CYS A 132 18.01 -43.14 -22.70
N ASP A 133 17.67 -42.08 -23.44
CA ASP A 133 18.34 -40.80 -23.31
C ASP A 133 18.05 -40.19 -21.92
N ASN A 134 18.99 -39.39 -21.41
CA ASN A 134 18.82 -38.71 -20.14
C ASN A 134 17.56 -37.83 -20.18
N VAL A 135 16.55 -38.20 -19.40
CA VAL A 135 15.31 -37.44 -19.28
C VAL A 135 15.56 -36.26 -18.36
N VAL A 136 15.54 -35.04 -18.91
CA VAL A 136 15.60 -33.82 -18.10
C VAL A 136 14.24 -33.62 -17.43
N LEU A 137 14.19 -33.76 -16.12
CA LEU A 137 12.96 -33.57 -15.36
C LEU A 137 12.68 -32.07 -15.20
N ASN A 138 11.41 -31.68 -15.31
CA ASN A 138 11.00 -30.30 -15.02
C ASN A 138 11.26 -29.92 -13.55
N SER A 139 11.35 -30.91 -12.66
CA SER A 139 11.73 -30.72 -11.25
C SER A 139 13.14 -30.16 -11.13
N ASP A 140 14.09 -30.65 -11.94
CA ASP A 140 15.48 -30.21 -11.89
C ASP A 140 15.62 -28.77 -12.39
N LYS A 141 14.91 -28.44 -13.48
CA LYS A 141 14.83 -27.05 -13.97
C LYS A 141 14.26 -26.11 -12.91
N ARG A 142 13.13 -26.50 -12.29
CA ARG A 142 12.49 -25.71 -11.23
C ARG A 142 13.39 -25.54 -10.00
N ALA A 143 14.18 -26.55 -9.65
CA ALA A 143 15.10 -26.47 -8.52
C ALA A 143 16.21 -25.42 -8.78
N GLN A 144 16.75 -25.38 -10.00
CA GLN A 144 17.74 -24.37 -10.40
C GLN A 144 17.14 -22.95 -10.39
N GLU A 145 15.96 -22.78 -10.98
CA GLU A 145 15.25 -21.49 -10.97
C GLU A 145 14.97 -21.00 -9.55
N ARG A 146 14.54 -21.90 -8.66
CA ARG A 146 14.27 -21.57 -7.26
C ARG A 146 15.55 -21.17 -6.52
N ALA A 147 16.66 -21.86 -6.74
CA ALA A 147 17.94 -21.51 -6.12
C ALA A 147 18.39 -20.10 -6.52
N ILE A 148 18.25 -19.73 -7.80
CA ILE A 148 18.56 -18.38 -8.30
C ILE A 148 17.63 -17.35 -7.64
N TYR A 149 16.34 -17.64 -7.56
CA TYR A 149 15.36 -16.75 -6.93
C TYR A 149 15.65 -16.54 -5.43
N GLU A 150 15.96 -17.60 -4.68
CA GLU A 150 16.27 -17.51 -3.26
C GLU A 150 17.56 -16.71 -3.01
N MET A 151 18.57 -16.87 -3.86
CA MET A 151 19.81 -16.08 -3.79
C MET A 151 19.53 -14.58 -4.02
N GLN A 152 18.80 -14.23 -5.08
CA GLN A 152 18.44 -12.83 -5.37
C GLN A 152 17.58 -12.21 -4.27
N LYS A 153 16.64 -12.99 -3.73
CA LYS A 153 15.79 -12.55 -2.62
C LYS A 153 16.65 -12.26 -1.38
N HIS A 154 17.56 -13.16 -1.05
CA HIS A 154 18.44 -13.01 0.10
C HIS A 154 19.37 -11.80 -0.05
N GLU A 155 19.98 -11.60 -1.21
CA GLU A 155 20.82 -10.43 -1.49
C GLU A 155 20.06 -9.12 -1.27
N LYS A 156 18.83 -9.03 -1.80
CA LYS A 156 17.97 -7.86 -1.62
C LYS A 156 17.58 -7.62 -0.15
N GLU A 157 17.23 -8.68 0.59
CA GLU A 157 16.91 -8.58 2.02
C GLU A 157 18.12 -8.08 2.82
N MET A 158 19.33 -8.54 2.49
CA MET A 158 20.57 -8.09 3.13
C MET A 158 20.90 -6.62 2.82
N GLU A 159 20.68 -6.17 1.58
CA GLU A 159 20.84 -4.77 1.20
C GLU A 159 19.85 -3.86 1.94
N GLU A 160 18.57 -4.24 1.99
CA GLU A 160 17.53 -3.51 2.71
C GLU A 160 17.85 -3.44 4.22
N GLU A 161 18.29 -4.54 4.83
CA GLU A 161 18.70 -4.58 6.23
C GLU A 161 19.92 -3.67 6.50
N ALA A 162 20.92 -3.67 5.61
CA ALA A 162 22.09 -2.81 5.74
C ALA A 162 21.72 -1.33 5.67
N ILE A 163 20.83 -0.93 4.75
CA ILE A 163 20.35 0.46 4.64
C ILE A 163 19.56 0.87 5.88
N LEU A 164 18.69 0.00 6.38
CA LEU A 164 17.93 0.26 7.60
C LEU A 164 18.84 0.45 8.81
N ARG A 165 19.86 -0.40 8.94
CA ARG A 165 20.85 -0.31 10.02
C ARG A 165 21.65 0.98 9.96
N GLN A 166 22.16 1.36 8.78
CA GLN A 166 22.87 2.63 8.59
C GLN A 166 21.99 3.83 8.96
N ARG A 167 20.72 3.82 8.55
CA ARG A 167 19.77 4.89 8.89
C ARG A 167 19.41 4.94 10.38
N GLU A 168 19.38 3.79 11.04
CA GLU A 168 19.19 3.72 12.49
C GLU A 168 20.40 4.28 13.23
N GLU A 169 21.62 3.89 12.83
CA GLU A 169 22.87 4.42 13.38
C GLU A 169 22.97 5.94 13.19
N GLU A 170 22.64 6.47 12.00
CA GLU A 170 22.62 7.91 11.73
C GLU A 170 21.63 8.65 12.65
N ARG A 171 20.41 8.11 12.83
CA ARG A 171 19.40 8.67 13.74
C ARG A 171 19.88 8.64 15.18
N GLU A 172 20.44 7.53 15.64
CA GLU A 172 20.98 7.42 17.00
C GLU A 172 22.13 8.41 17.24
N GLU A 173 22.99 8.64 16.24
CA GLU A 173 24.05 9.64 16.32
C GLU A 173 23.48 11.06 16.40
N GLU A 174 22.49 11.40 15.57
CA GLU A 174 21.81 12.69 15.62
C GLU A 174 21.11 12.92 16.96
N GLU A 175 20.37 11.93 17.47
CA GLU A 175 19.74 11.98 18.79
C GLU A 175 20.78 12.16 19.90
N ARG A 176 21.91 11.42 19.83
CA ARG A 176 23.00 11.56 20.79
C ARG A 176 23.61 12.96 20.76
N ARG A 177 23.82 13.53 19.56
CA ARG A 177 24.32 14.91 19.37
C ARG A 177 23.32 15.93 19.93
N ASN A 178 22.03 15.78 19.63
CA ASN A 178 20.96 16.65 20.11
C ASN A 178 20.85 16.62 21.65
N ILE A 179 20.90 15.43 22.25
CA ILE A 179 20.90 15.27 23.71
C ILE A 179 22.14 15.92 24.33
N ALA A 180 23.32 15.74 23.72
CA ALA A 180 24.55 16.36 24.20
C ALA A 180 24.47 17.89 24.15
N MET A 181 23.96 18.46 23.06
CA MET A 181 23.74 19.90 22.91
C MET A 181 22.73 20.43 23.94
N LEU A 182 21.61 19.74 24.12
CA LEU A 182 20.59 20.11 25.11
C LEU A 182 21.16 20.08 26.53
N ARG A 183 21.92 19.03 26.88
CA ARG A 183 22.62 18.93 28.16
C ARG A 183 23.56 20.11 28.35
N GLN A 184 24.35 20.47 27.33
CA GLN A 184 25.27 21.61 27.40
C GLN A 184 24.54 22.94 27.63
N GLN A 185 23.38 23.15 27.00
CA GLN A 185 22.56 24.35 27.18
C GLN A 185 21.91 24.41 28.57
N MET A 186 21.49 23.27 29.11
CA MET A 186 20.88 23.18 30.45
C MET A 186 21.90 23.30 31.60
N VAL A 187 23.21 23.14 31.33
CA VAL A 187 24.26 23.36 32.34
C VAL A 187 24.28 24.84 32.72
N HIS A 188 23.70 25.14 33.88
CA HIS A 188 23.69 26.48 34.45
C HIS A 188 25.12 26.93 34.81
N LYS A 189 25.56 28.05 34.25
CA LYS A 189 26.85 28.67 34.59
C LYS A 189 26.63 29.76 35.63
N ALA A 190 27.39 29.71 36.72
CA ALA A 190 27.34 30.74 37.75
C ALA A 190 27.82 32.09 37.18
N ASN A 191 27.14 33.17 37.55
CA ASN A 191 27.62 34.51 37.27
C ASN A 191 28.91 34.78 38.06
N PRO A 192 29.90 35.46 37.46
CA PRO A 192 31.10 35.84 38.20
C PRO A 192 30.70 36.71 39.41
N ILE A 193 31.39 36.51 40.54
CA ILE A 193 31.18 37.33 41.72
C ILE A 193 31.36 38.80 41.35
N ALA A 194 30.37 39.62 41.70
CA ALA A 194 30.45 41.05 41.53
C ALA A 194 31.61 41.59 42.36
N ARG A 195 32.54 42.29 41.69
CA ARG A 195 33.62 43.01 42.37
C ARG A 195 33.05 44.32 42.91
N PHE A 196 32.69 44.32 44.18
CA PHE A 196 32.26 45.54 44.86
C PHE A 196 33.47 46.41 45.23
N LYS A 197 33.27 47.73 45.29
CA LYS A 197 34.27 48.65 45.82
C LYS A 197 34.52 48.29 47.28
N GLY A 198 35.79 48.07 47.66
CA GLY A 198 36.16 47.83 49.04
C GLY A 198 35.65 48.95 49.94
N VAL A 199 35.05 48.59 51.08
CA VAL A 199 34.58 49.57 52.06
C VAL A 199 35.80 50.37 52.53
N GLN A 200 35.80 51.67 52.27
CA GLN A 200 36.81 52.56 52.83
C GLN A 200 36.48 52.76 54.31
N ILE A 201 37.23 52.11 55.19
CA ILE A 201 37.12 52.29 56.63
C ILE A 201 37.79 53.63 56.95
N LEU A 202 36.99 54.69 56.99
CA LEU A 202 37.45 55.99 57.47
C LEU A 202 37.37 56.02 59.00
N PRO A 203 38.37 56.58 59.69
CA PRO A 203 38.29 56.78 61.13
C PRO A 203 37.11 57.71 61.46
N SER A 204 36.42 57.40 62.56
CA SER A 204 35.37 58.28 63.09
C SER A 204 35.97 59.58 63.60
N GLU A 205 35.63 60.70 63.00
CA GLU A 205 35.91 62.04 63.57
C GLU A 205 34.93 62.41 64.69
N LYS A 206 33.91 61.58 64.94
CA LYS A 206 32.95 61.81 66.02
C LYS A 206 33.66 61.58 67.36
N PRO A 207 33.56 62.51 68.32
CA PRO A 207 34.11 62.33 69.66
C PRO A 207 33.42 61.15 70.35
N LEU A 208 34.13 60.54 71.30
CA LEU A 208 33.62 59.44 72.11
C LEU A 208 32.31 59.86 72.82
N THR A 209 31.20 59.19 72.50
CA THR A 209 29.91 59.50 73.10
C THR A 209 29.95 59.20 74.60
N GLU A 210 29.69 60.23 75.41
CA GLU A 210 29.50 60.07 76.85
C GLU A 210 28.14 59.41 77.13
N ALA A 211 28.14 58.36 77.94
CA ALA A 211 26.92 57.65 78.29
C ALA A 211 26.07 58.47 79.27
N HIS A 212 24.86 58.84 78.86
CA HIS A 212 23.85 59.42 79.76
C HIS A 212 22.77 58.39 80.08
N SER A 213 22.38 58.31 81.36
CA SER A 213 21.21 57.52 81.77
C SER A 213 19.94 58.09 81.13
N PRO A 214 18.95 57.26 80.75
CA PRO A 214 17.69 57.76 80.22
C PRO A 214 17.02 58.72 81.24
N ALA A 215 16.35 59.77 80.78
CA ALA A 215 15.58 60.65 81.66
C ALA A 215 14.22 59.98 81.98
N TRP A 216 14.18 59.15 83.02
CA TRP A 216 12.93 58.52 83.47
C TRP A 216 12.02 59.60 84.07
N HIS A 217 10.85 59.81 83.47
CA HIS A 217 9.89 60.77 83.97
C HIS A 217 9.16 60.19 85.19
N THR A 218 9.49 60.64 86.40
CA THR A 218 8.79 60.26 87.62
C THR A 218 7.46 60.99 87.70
N ARG A 219 6.37 60.37 87.24
CA ARG A 219 5.02 60.87 87.54
C ARG A 219 4.75 60.69 89.04
N SER A 220 4.90 61.77 89.80
CA SER A 220 4.39 61.84 91.17
C SER A 220 2.89 61.51 91.14
N ARG A 221 2.50 60.38 91.73
CA ARG A 221 1.10 59.98 91.83
C ARG A 221 0.42 60.90 92.84
N SER A 222 -0.45 61.78 92.35
CA SER A 222 -1.39 62.54 93.18
C SER A 222 -2.26 61.60 94.01
N ASN A 223 -2.39 61.92 95.29
CA ASN A 223 -3.12 61.21 96.33
C ASN A 223 -4.53 60.75 95.91
N ILE A 224 -4.79 59.44 96.02
CA ILE A 224 -6.16 58.91 96.16
C ILE A 224 -6.39 58.72 97.66
N ARG A 225 -7.31 59.52 98.22
CA ARG A 225 -7.88 59.29 99.55
C ARG A 225 -9.00 58.24 99.41
N ILE A 226 -9.15 57.44 100.47
CA ILE A 226 -10.15 56.39 100.72
C ILE A 226 -11.55 56.83 100.30
#